data_AF-A0A7X6SKH5-F1
#
_entry.id   AF-A0A7X6SKH5-F1
#
_cell.length_a   1.000
_cell.length_b   1.000
_cell.length_c   1.000
_cell.angle_alpha   90.00
_cell.angle_beta   90.00
_cell.angle_gamma   90.00
#
_symmetry.space_group_name_H-M   'P 1'
#
loop_
_entity.id
_entity.type
_entity.pdbx_description
1 polymer ?
#
loop_
_entity_poly.entity_id
_entity_poly.type
_entity_poly.pdbx_seq_one_letter_code
_entity_poly.pdbx_strand_id
1 'polypeptide(L)'
;PSRLRAAHSAAGRSWAAPPLTSRELETWAALAEGRSNREIAEAHFVSEATVKTHVSTLLSKLGVRTRVQAVIAAYDAGIVSPDVDS
;
A
#
# COMPACT_ATOMS: atom_id res chain seq x y z
N PRO A 1 -28.59 9.05 7.27
CA PRO A 1 -27.24 8.88 6.69
C PRO A 1 -26.21 8.52 7.77
N SER A 2 -26.00 7.22 7.99
CA SER A 2 -25.15 6.69 9.07
C SER A 2 -24.40 5.44 8.59
N ARG A 3 -23.19 5.61 8.07
CA ARG A 3 -22.23 4.51 7.81
C ARG A 3 -20.77 4.96 7.98
N LEU A 4 -20.44 5.53 9.14
CA LEU A 4 -19.05 5.68 9.61
C LEU A 4 -18.84 4.89 10.91
N ARG A 5 -19.33 3.65 10.98
CA ARG A 5 -19.02 2.76 12.11
C ARG A 5 -19.01 1.29 11.71
N ALA A 6 -17.87 0.89 11.14
CA ALA A 6 -17.28 -0.46 11.13
C ALA A 6 -16.06 -0.35 10.18
N ALA A 7 -14.84 -0.14 10.66
CA ALA A 7 -14.07 -1.19 11.30
C ALA A 7 -13.08 -0.62 12.31
N HIS A 8 -13.51 -0.57 13.57
CA HIS A 8 -12.63 -0.39 14.73
C HIS A 8 -12.17 -1.78 15.24
N SER A 9 -11.70 -2.65 14.33
CA SER A 9 -11.22 -4.00 14.66
C SER A 9 -10.25 -4.57 13.61
N ALA A 10 -9.29 -3.77 13.14
CA ALA A 10 -8.25 -4.27 12.22
C ALA A 10 -7.01 -4.84 12.95
N ALA A 11 -6.97 -4.82 14.29
CA ALA A 11 -5.93 -5.51 15.07
C ALA A 11 -6.12 -7.06 15.12
N GLY A 12 -6.94 -7.64 14.22
CA GLY A 12 -7.38 -9.03 14.31
C GLY A 12 -7.22 -9.86 13.03
N ARG A 13 -6.69 -9.30 11.94
CA ARG A 13 -6.25 -10.10 10.80
C ARG A 13 -4.78 -9.79 10.59
N SER A 14 -3.91 -10.61 11.15
CA SER A 14 -2.51 -10.63 10.73
C SER A 14 -2.47 -11.06 9.26
N TRP A 15 -2.63 -10.10 8.35
CA TRP A 15 -2.32 -10.31 6.95
C TRP A 15 -0.81 -10.54 6.89
N ALA A 16 -0.42 -11.79 6.76
CA ALA A 16 0.95 -12.11 6.40
C ALA A 16 1.14 -11.58 4.98
N ALA A 17 1.85 -10.45 4.85
CA ALA A 17 2.24 -9.98 3.53
C ALA A 17 2.94 -11.14 2.80
N PRO A 18 2.63 -11.39 1.52
CA PRO A 18 3.37 -12.36 0.72
C PRO A 18 4.87 -12.00 0.78
N PRO A 19 5.79 -12.95 0.47
CA PRO A 19 7.21 -12.65 0.47
C PRO A 19 7.52 -11.58 -0.60
N LEU A 20 7.53 -10.32 -0.15
CA LEU A 20 7.87 -9.15 -0.93
C LEU A 20 9.37 -8.90 -0.80
N THR A 21 9.99 -8.50 -1.90
CA THR A 21 11.36 -7.97 -1.85
C THR A 21 11.37 -6.64 -1.09
N SER A 22 12.54 -6.22 -0.60
CA SER A 22 12.69 -4.91 0.06
C SER A 22 12.17 -3.78 -0.82
N ARG A 23 12.41 -3.86 -2.13
CA ARG A 23 11.96 -2.86 -3.09
C ARG A 23 10.44 -2.81 -3.25
N GLU A 24 9.79 -3.97 -3.19
CA GLU A 24 8.33 -4.06 -3.24
C GLU A 24 7.70 -3.53 -1.96
N LEU A 25 8.32 -3.77 -0.80
CA LEU A 25 7.90 -3.18 0.48
C LEU A 25 8.02 -1.65 0.47
N GLU A 26 9.14 -1.11 0.00
CA GLU A 26 9.34 0.34 -0.14
C GLU A 26 8.29 0.96 -1.08
N THR A 27 8.06 0.32 -2.24
CA THR A 27 7.02 0.77 -3.18
C THR A 27 5.64 0.73 -2.53
N TRP A 28 5.33 -0.33 -1.77
CA TRP A 28 4.03 -0.48 -1.11
C TRP A 28 3.81 0.56 -0.01
N ALA A 29 4.82 0.84 0.81
CA ALA A 29 4.77 1.89 1.82
C ALA A 29 4.55 3.27 1.17
N ALA A 30 5.29 3.60 0.12
CA ALA A 30 5.12 4.86 -0.60
C ALA A 30 3.74 4.99 -1.26
N LEU A 31 3.17 3.89 -1.78
CA LEU A 31 1.80 3.87 -2.28
C LEU A 31 0.78 4.17 -1.17
N ALA A 32 1.00 3.57 0.00
CA ALA A 32 0.15 3.68 1.19
C ALA A 32 0.17 5.10 1.80
N GLU A 33 1.31 5.78 1.72
CA GLU A 33 1.47 7.21 2.01
C GLU A 33 0.80 8.14 0.98
N GLY A 34 0.22 7.58 -0.10
CA GLY A 34 -0.46 8.36 -1.14
C GLY A 34 0.44 8.88 -2.26
N ARG A 35 1.73 8.53 -2.30
CA ARG A 35 2.67 9.04 -3.32
C ARG A 35 2.31 8.58 -4.74
N SER A 36 2.30 9.50 -5.69
CA SER A 36 2.13 9.22 -7.12
C SER A 36 3.28 8.36 -7.68
N ASN A 37 3.06 7.73 -8.84
CA ASN A 37 4.11 6.94 -9.49
C ASN A 37 5.35 7.77 -9.84
N ARG A 38 5.15 9.07 -10.11
CA ARG A 38 6.24 10.02 -10.39
C ARG A 38 7.09 10.27 -9.14
N GLU A 39 6.45 10.56 -8.01
CA GLU A 39 7.16 10.77 -6.73
C GLU A 39 7.88 9.50 -6.27
N ILE A 40 7.26 8.33 -6.49
CA ILE A 40 7.92 7.04 -6.23
C ILE A 40 9.13 6.88 -7.14
N ALA A 41 9.00 7.18 -8.43
CA ALA A 41 10.09 7.06 -9.41
C ALA A 41 11.29 7.94 -9.03
N GLU A 42 11.02 9.18 -8.62
CA GLU A 42 12.01 10.14 -8.12
C GLU A 42 12.71 9.60 -6.86
N ALA A 43 11.96 9.12 -5.86
CA ALA A 43 12.51 8.55 -4.63
C ALA A 43 13.31 7.25 -4.87
N HIS A 44 13.07 6.59 -5.99
CA HIS A 44 13.62 5.29 -6.33
C HIS A 44 14.71 5.37 -7.41
N PHE A 45 14.97 6.55 -7.98
CA PHE A 45 15.90 6.76 -9.10
C PHE A 45 15.62 5.83 -10.30
N VAL A 46 14.34 5.65 -10.64
CA VAL A 46 13.88 4.85 -11.78
C VAL A 46 12.90 5.65 -12.64
N SER A 47 12.47 5.09 -13.78
CA SER A 47 11.43 5.73 -14.60
C SER A 47 10.02 5.51 -14.02
N GLU A 48 9.10 6.42 -14.32
CA GLU A 48 7.67 6.24 -13.95
C GLU A 48 7.07 4.97 -14.59
N ALA A 49 7.51 4.60 -15.80
CA ALA A 49 7.09 3.36 -16.45
C ALA A 49 7.56 2.12 -15.66
N THR A 50 8.78 2.14 -15.13
CA THR A 50 9.31 1.10 -14.23
C THR A 50 8.45 0.98 -12.98
N VAL A 51 8.06 2.10 -12.38
CA VAL A 51 7.15 2.10 -11.22
C VAL A 51 5.79 1.51 -11.58
N LYS A 52 5.20 1.85 -12.73
CA LYS A 52 3.92 1.24 -13.18
C LYS A 52 4.01 -0.29 -13.23
N THR A 53 5.13 -0.82 -13.75
CA THR A 53 5.39 -2.26 -13.75
C THR A 53 5.51 -2.81 -12.33
N HIS A 54 6.28 -2.16 -11.44
CA HIS A 54 6.41 -2.58 -10.04
C HIS A 54 5.06 -2.57 -9.31
N VAL A 55 4.25 -1.53 -9.49
CA VAL A 55 2.90 -1.44 -8.93
C VAL A 55 2.03 -2.58 -9.45
N SER A 56 2.03 -2.88 -10.75
CA SER A 56 1.25 -3.99 -11.31
C SER A 56 1.64 -5.35 -10.71
N THR A 57 2.94 -5.62 -10.59
CA THR A 57 3.46 -6.84 -9.94
C THR A 57 3.09 -6.89 -8.46
N LEU A 58 3.22 -5.76 -7.75
CA LEU A 58 2.86 -5.65 -6.35
C LEU A 58 1.36 -5.94 -6.13
N LEU A 59 0.47 -5.34 -6.92
CA LEU A 59 -0.97 -5.59 -6.84
C LEU A 59 -1.28 -7.08 -7.06
N SER A 60 -0.63 -7.70 -8.04
CA SER A 60 -0.76 -9.12 -8.33
C SER A 60 -0.30 -9.99 -7.15
N LYS A 61 0.86 -9.67 -6.56
CA LYS A 61 1.38 -10.40 -5.38
C LYS A 61 0.47 -10.25 -4.16
N LEU A 62 -0.03 -9.05 -3.92
CA LEU A 62 -0.98 -8.75 -2.83
C LEU A 62 -2.38 -9.34 -3.07
N GLY A 63 -2.68 -9.86 -4.26
CA GLY A 63 -4.00 -10.39 -4.60
C GLY A 63 -5.09 -9.32 -4.72
N VAL A 64 -4.71 -8.07 -4.96
CA VAL A 64 -5.62 -6.92 -5.09
C VAL A 64 -5.62 -6.38 -6.52
N ARG A 65 -6.68 -5.66 -6.89
CA ARG A 65 -6.87 -5.18 -8.27
C ARG A 65 -6.60 -3.70 -8.45
N THR A 66 -6.61 -2.95 -7.35
CA THR A 66 -6.55 -1.49 -7.39
C THR A 66 -5.57 -0.95 -6.38
N ARG A 67 -5.06 0.25 -6.67
CA ARG A 67 -4.22 1.01 -5.74
C ARG A 67 -4.91 1.22 -4.39
N VAL A 68 -6.19 1.59 -4.39
CA VAL A 68 -6.95 1.81 -3.15
C VAL A 68 -6.99 0.53 -2.30
N GLN A 69 -7.20 -0.63 -2.92
CA GLN A 69 -7.14 -1.91 -2.20
C GLN A 69 -5.74 -2.20 -1.64
N ALA A 70 -4.67 -1.84 -2.35
CA ALA A 70 -3.31 -1.98 -1.82
C ALA A 70 -3.04 -1.06 -0.63
N VAL A 71 -3.59 0.15 -0.62
CA VAL A 71 -3.52 1.07 0.54
C VAL A 71 -4.25 0.46 1.74
N ILE A 72 -5.46 -0.08 1.53
CA ILE A 72 -6.21 -0.77 2.59
C ILE A 72 -5.42 -1.97 3.13
N ALA A 73 -4.83 -2.77 2.23
CA ALA A 73 -4.00 -3.90 2.63
C ALA A 73 -2.76 -3.47 3.45
N ALA A 74 -2.19 -2.29 3.18
CA ALA A 74 -1.06 -1.76 3.94
C ALA A 74 -1.45 -1.41 5.38
N TYR A 75 -2.64 -0.84 5.57
CA TYR A 75 -3.22 -0.61 6.91
C TYR A 75 -3.49 -1.91 7.64
N ASP A 76 -4.13 -2.88 6.99
CA ASP A 76 -4.42 -4.21 7.57
C ASP A 76 -3.12 -4.96 7.93
N ALA A 77 -2.03 -4.74 7.19
CA ALA A 77 -0.71 -5.33 7.43
C ALA A 77 0.17 -4.52 8.41
N GLY A 78 -0.29 -3.37 8.90
CA GLY A 78 0.48 -2.49 9.79
C GLY A 78 1.70 -1.82 9.15
N ILE A 79 1.75 -1.75 7.81
CA ILE A 79 2.82 -1.06 7.06
C ILE A 79 2.72 0.45 7.25
N VAL A 80 1.49 0.97 7.33
CA VAL A 80 1.18 2.36 7.66
C VAL A 80 0.14 2.39 8.76
N SER A 81 0.23 3.36 9.66
CA SER A 81 -0.83 3.67 10.61
C SER A 81 -1.56 4.91 10.14
N PRO A 82 -2.91 4.99 10.27
CA PRO A 82 -3.60 6.23 10.00
C PRO A 82 -3.07 7.24 11.03
N ASP A 83 -2.50 8.34 10.55
CA ASP A 83 -2.14 9.46 11.41
C ASP A 83 -3.46 10.05 11.93
N VAL A 84 -3.85 9.66 13.14
CA VAL A 84 -5.08 10.12 13.82
C VAL A 84 -4.81 11.30 14.76
N ASP A 85 -3.62 11.90 14.68
CA ASP A 85 -3.21 13.02 15.52
C ASP A 85 -2.98 14.29 14.69
N SER A 86 -4.06 15.04 14.43
CA SER A 86 -4.12 16.53 14.45
C SER A 86 -5.55 17.03 14.29
#